data_AF-A0ABD1NJU8-F1
#
_entry.id   AF-A0ABD1NJU8-F1
#
_cell.length_a   1.000
_cell.length_b   1.000
_cell.length_c   1.000
_cell.angle_alpha   90.00
_cell.angle_beta   90.00
_cell.angle_gamma   90.00
#
_symmetry.space_group_name_H-M   'P 1'
#
loop_
_entity.id
_entity.type
_entity.pdbx_description
1 polymer ?
#
loop_
_entity_poly.entity_id
_entity_poly.type
_entity_poly.pdbx_seq_one_letter_code
_entity_poly.pdbx_strand_id
1 'polypeptide(L)'
;MAIDSVYASSPPFQTGPSGHPRHFYLAVDRLQFKMQTVVELVDLVARRPCLPIVVCCSTRDELDSLCSSISALPFLSSSALYSDLAGDERALVLEKFRQVTVRWNQMNHGGAPNDDEAGKDERSHMIIVTDACLPLLASGELSLNAHLLINYDLPAKKETYGRRLVACLTADGFVINMVVGGEVVMLKSIEESSNIVMQEMPMQILDIL
;
A
#
# COMPACT_ATOMS: atom_id res chain seq x y z
N MET A 1 -39.38 -19.56 -20.05
CA MET A 1 -39.30 -19.98 -18.64
C MET A 1 -38.48 -21.26 -18.62
N ALA A 2 -37.40 -21.46 -17.87
CA ALA A 2 -36.70 -20.64 -16.90
C ALA A 2 -35.21 -21.09 -16.89
N ILE A 3 -34.37 -20.12 -16.54
CA ILE A 3 -33.02 -20.16 -15.97
C ILE A 3 -32.66 -21.39 -15.11
N ASP A 4 -31.41 -21.84 -15.18
CA ASP A 4 -30.50 -22.06 -14.02
C ASP A 4 -29.10 -22.44 -14.55
N SER A 5 -28.14 -21.51 -14.49
CA SER A 5 -27.23 -21.26 -13.36
C SER A 5 -25.99 -22.14 -13.45
N VAL A 6 -25.04 -21.71 -14.30
CA VAL A 6 -23.67 -22.21 -14.31
C VAL A 6 -22.95 -21.54 -13.15
N TYR A 7 -22.80 -22.27 -12.05
CA TYR A 7 -21.86 -21.91 -10.98
C TYR A 7 -20.45 -21.94 -11.57
N ALA A 8 -19.93 -20.76 -11.92
CA ALA A 8 -18.51 -20.59 -12.20
C ALA A 8 -17.76 -20.76 -10.87
N SER A 9 -17.20 -21.93 -10.65
CA SER A 9 -16.23 -22.19 -9.59
C SER A 9 -15.01 -21.31 -9.84
N SER A 10 -14.81 -20.30 -8.97
CA SER A 10 -13.61 -19.47 -8.93
C SER A 10 -12.36 -20.35 -8.89
N PRO A 11 -11.30 -20.03 -9.64
CA PRO A 11 -10.07 -20.81 -9.57
C PRO A 11 -9.45 -20.66 -8.16
N PRO A 12 -8.82 -21.73 -7.63
CA PRO A 12 -8.11 -21.66 -6.37
C PRO A 12 -6.97 -20.65 -6.49
N PHE A 13 -6.79 -19.82 -5.45
CA PHE A 13 -5.72 -18.85 -5.34
C PHE A 13 -4.38 -19.51 -5.70
N GLN A 14 -3.84 -19.16 -6.86
CA GLN A 14 -2.51 -19.59 -7.26
C GLN A 14 -1.52 -18.86 -6.35
N THR A 15 -1.02 -19.57 -5.34
CA THR A 15 0.17 -19.17 -4.60
C THR A 15 1.32 -19.14 -5.60
N GLY A 16 1.67 -17.94 -6.06
CA GLY A 16 2.88 -17.71 -6.83
C GLY A 16 4.12 -18.17 -6.05
N PRO A 17 5.28 -18.31 -6.71
CA PRO A 17 6.51 -18.69 -6.04
C PRO A 17 6.77 -17.73 -4.87
N SER A 18 7.02 -18.28 -3.68
CA SER A 18 7.36 -17.49 -2.49
C SER A 18 8.53 -16.55 -2.80
N GLY A 19 8.29 -15.23 -2.78
CA GLY A 19 9.31 -14.21 -3.03
C GLY A 19 8.92 -13.09 -4.00
N HIS A 20 7.71 -13.09 -4.56
CA HIS A 20 7.19 -11.98 -5.37
C HIS A 20 6.01 -11.30 -4.69
N PRO A 21 5.89 -9.96 -4.82
CA PRO A 21 4.78 -9.25 -4.24
C PRO A 21 3.45 -9.65 -4.90
N ARG A 22 2.38 -9.67 -4.10
CA ARG A 22 1.03 -9.95 -4.58
C ARG A 22 0.38 -8.66 -5.04
N HIS A 23 -0.03 -8.63 -6.30
CA HIS A 23 -0.65 -7.46 -6.90
C HIS A 23 -2.16 -7.61 -6.97
N PHE A 24 -2.84 -6.58 -6.48
CA PHE A 24 -4.29 -6.46 -6.49
C PHE A 24 -4.71 -5.14 -7.14
N TYR A 25 -5.95 -5.10 -7.61
CA TYR A 25 -6.64 -3.87 -7.95
C TYR A 25 -7.97 -3.79 -7.21
N LEU A 26 -8.37 -2.57 -6.86
CA LEU A 26 -9.66 -2.24 -6.31
C LEU A 26 -10.37 -1.34 -7.31
N ALA A 27 -11.41 -1.89 -7.95
CA ALA A 27 -12.21 -1.15 -8.91
C ALA A 27 -13.09 -0.11 -8.22
N VAL A 28 -13.04 1.12 -8.71
CA VAL A 28 -13.87 2.24 -8.25
C VAL A 28 -14.70 2.72 -9.44
N ASP A 29 -16.02 2.76 -9.28
CA ASP A 29 -16.93 3.15 -10.38
C ASP A 29 -16.59 4.55 -10.92
N ARG A 30 -16.49 5.55 -10.02
CA ARG A 30 -16.25 6.95 -10.37
C ARG A 30 -15.18 7.58 -9.49
N LEU A 31 -14.43 8.50 -10.08
CA LEU A 31 -13.36 9.26 -9.40
C LEU A 31 -13.83 9.92 -8.09
N GLN A 32 -15.06 10.43 -8.05
CA GLN A 32 -15.64 11.07 -6.86
C GLN A 32 -15.72 10.14 -5.63
N PHE A 33 -15.80 8.82 -5.83
CA PHE A 33 -15.85 7.84 -4.75
C PHE A 33 -14.46 7.36 -4.31
N LYS A 34 -13.43 7.64 -5.10
CA LYS A 34 -12.07 7.13 -4.91
C LYS A 34 -11.47 7.49 -3.54
N MET A 35 -11.67 8.73 -3.10
CA MET A 35 -11.22 9.20 -1.79
C MET A 35 -11.92 8.45 -0.65
N GLN A 36 -13.25 8.33 -0.72
CA GLN A 36 -14.01 7.61 0.30
C GLN A 36 -13.59 6.13 0.36
N THR A 37 -13.44 5.48 -0.79
CA THR A 37 -13.04 4.07 -0.87
C THR A 37 -11.64 3.83 -0.33
N VAL A 38 -10.65 4.71 -0.59
CA VAL A 38 -9.31 4.52 -0.01
C VAL A 38 -9.31 4.73 1.50
N VAL A 39 -10.11 5.67 2.02
CA VAL A 39 -10.22 5.90 3.47
C VAL A 39 -10.85 4.69 4.17
N GLU A 40 -11.90 4.10 3.58
CA GLU A 40 -12.51 2.86 4.09
C GLU A 40 -11.55 1.68 4.05
N LEU A 41 -10.80 1.52 2.95
CA LEU A 41 -9.77 0.50 2.84
C LEU A 41 -8.69 0.69 3.91
N VAL A 42 -8.22 1.93 4.10
CA VAL A 42 -7.20 2.27 5.11
C VAL A 42 -7.71 2.00 6.52
N ASP A 43 -8.95 2.40 6.86
CA ASP A 43 -9.54 2.09 8.18
C ASP A 43 -9.64 0.59 8.41
N LEU A 44 -9.98 -0.19 7.38
CA LEU A 44 -10.06 -1.63 7.46
C LEU A 44 -8.68 -2.25 7.74
N VAL A 45 -7.66 -1.95 6.90
CA VAL A 45 -6.33 -2.56 7.01
C VAL A 45 -5.56 -2.06 8.24
N ALA A 46 -5.80 -0.82 8.68
CA ALA A 46 -5.14 -0.24 9.84
C ALA A 46 -5.46 -0.97 11.16
N ARG A 47 -6.54 -1.76 11.19
CA ARG A 47 -6.90 -2.61 12.33
C ARG A 47 -5.90 -3.75 12.58
N ARG A 48 -5.04 -4.07 11.60
CA ARG A 48 -3.89 -4.97 11.82
C ARG A 48 -2.81 -4.21 12.60
N PRO A 49 -2.46 -4.62 13.82
CA PRO A 49 -1.47 -3.89 14.62
C PRO A 49 -0.12 -3.79 13.91
N CYS A 50 0.54 -2.64 14.04
CA CYS A 50 1.87 -2.38 13.51
C CYS A 50 2.06 -2.57 11.99
N LEU A 51 0.99 -2.63 11.18
CA LEU A 51 1.11 -2.80 9.73
C LEU A 51 1.82 -1.57 9.12
N PRO A 52 2.95 -1.75 8.40
CA PRO A 52 3.61 -0.66 7.69
C PRO A 52 2.99 -0.48 6.31
N ILE A 53 2.39 0.69 6.09
CA ILE A 53 1.62 1.04 4.89
C ILE A 53 2.30 2.23 4.18
N VAL A 54 2.37 2.18 2.86
CA VAL A 54 2.73 3.34 2.02
C VAL A 54 1.61 3.60 1.04
N VAL A 55 1.23 4.88 0.88
CA VAL A 55 0.27 5.30 -0.13
C VAL A 55 0.90 6.32 -1.05
N CYS A 56 0.90 6.02 -2.34
CA CYS A 56 1.48 6.87 -3.38
C CYS A 56 0.40 7.67 -4.10
N CYS A 57 0.53 9.00 -4.05
CA CYS A 57 -0.31 9.97 -4.76
C CYS A 57 0.45 10.61 -5.93
N SER A 58 -0.27 11.01 -6.98
CA SER A 58 0.35 11.71 -8.11
C SER A 58 0.57 13.19 -7.83
N THR A 59 -0.35 13.82 -7.10
CA THR A 59 -0.31 15.26 -6.82
C THR A 59 -0.21 15.56 -5.32
N ARG A 60 0.22 16.79 -5.01
CA ARG A 60 0.25 17.30 -3.63
C ARG A 60 -1.14 17.48 -3.05
N ASP A 61 -2.09 17.98 -3.85
CA ASP A 61 -3.47 18.21 -3.41
C ASP A 61 -4.17 16.91 -2.98
N GLU A 62 -3.94 15.81 -3.71
CA GLU A 62 -4.46 14.48 -3.33
C GLU A 62 -3.84 13.98 -2.03
N LEU A 63 -2.53 14.17 -1.86
CA LEU A 63 -1.83 13.81 -0.62
C LEU A 63 -2.41 14.59 0.57
N ASP A 64 -2.61 15.90 0.45
CA ASP A 64 -3.14 16.74 1.52
C ASP A 64 -4.59 16.38 1.86
N SER A 65 -5.40 16.13 0.83
CA SER A 65 -6.78 15.67 0.98
C SER A 65 -6.85 14.31 1.69
N LEU A 66 -5.96 13.38 1.34
CA LEU A 66 -5.86 12.09 2.00
C LEU A 66 -5.40 12.23 3.46
N CYS A 67 -4.36 13.03 3.74
CA CYS A 67 -3.87 13.31 5.09
C CYS A 67 -5.00 13.83 5.99
N SER A 68 -5.78 14.79 5.47
CA SER A 68 -6.93 15.34 6.18
C SER A 68 -7.97 14.26 6.49
N SER A 69 -8.33 13.46 5.48
CA SER A 69 -9.40 12.46 5.59
C SER A 69 -9.07 11.31 6.54
N ILE A 70 -7.80 10.88 6.62
CA ILE A 70 -7.39 9.77 7.50
C ILE A 70 -6.99 10.21 8.92
N SER A 71 -6.86 11.52 9.18
CA SER A 71 -6.38 12.05 10.47
C SER A 71 -7.23 11.64 11.66
N ALA A 72 -8.51 11.30 11.43
CA ALA A 72 -9.46 10.88 12.44
C ALA A 72 -9.43 9.36 12.72
N LEU A 73 -8.66 8.57 11.99
CA LEU A 73 -8.66 7.12 12.12
C LEU A 73 -7.91 6.68 13.40
N PRO A 74 -8.57 5.93 14.32
CA PRO A 74 -8.02 5.68 15.66
C PRO A 74 -6.86 4.68 15.67
N PHE A 75 -6.79 3.79 14.68
CA PHE A 75 -5.78 2.73 14.58
C PHE A 75 -4.60 3.07 13.67
N LEU A 76 -4.52 4.33 13.22
CA LEU A 76 -3.54 4.79 12.25
C LEU A 76 -2.69 5.93 12.80
N SER A 77 -1.38 5.84 12.59
CA SER A 77 -0.44 6.96 12.69
C SER A 77 0.09 7.27 11.29
N SER A 78 -0.29 8.42 10.73
CA SER A 78 0.15 8.83 9.39
C SER A 78 1.29 9.85 9.43
N SER A 79 2.17 9.81 8.43
CA SER A 79 3.17 10.83 8.11
C SER A 79 3.18 11.08 6.61
N ALA A 80 3.66 12.23 6.17
CA ALA A 80 3.67 12.58 4.75
C ALA A 80 5.09 12.92 4.27
N LEU A 81 5.39 12.55 3.02
CA LEU A 81 6.64 12.87 2.34
C LEU A 81 6.34 13.67 1.07
N TYR A 82 6.90 14.88 1.01
CA TYR A 82 6.63 15.87 -0.02
C TYR A 82 7.81 16.83 -0.20
N SER A 83 7.81 17.60 -1.28
CA SER A 83 9.03 18.25 -1.81
C SER A 83 9.56 19.39 -0.94
N ASP A 84 8.70 20.06 -0.19
CA ASP A 84 9.01 21.18 0.71
C ASP A 84 9.29 20.74 2.15
N LEU A 85 9.26 19.43 2.45
CA LEU A 85 9.62 18.90 3.76
C LEU A 85 11.12 19.10 4.03
N ALA A 86 11.47 19.62 5.21
CA ALA A 86 12.87 19.84 5.57
C ALA A 86 13.65 18.51 5.62
N GLY A 87 14.95 18.55 5.32
CA GLY A 87 15.76 17.34 5.19
C GLY A 87 15.89 16.52 6.48
N ASP A 88 15.94 17.21 7.61
CA ASP A 88 15.93 16.63 8.96
C ASP A 88 14.57 16.04 9.33
N GLU A 89 13.47 16.74 9.04
CA GLU A 89 12.11 16.22 9.20
C GLU A 89 11.88 14.96 8.35
N ARG A 90 12.33 15.00 7.09
CA ARG A 90 12.30 13.84 6.19
C ARG A 90 13.06 12.66 6.77
N ALA A 91 14.28 12.88 7.27
CA ALA A 91 15.10 11.83 7.86
C ALA A 91 14.41 11.22 9.10
N LEU A 92 13.77 12.04 9.92
CA LEU A 92 13.00 11.59 11.08
C LEU A 92 11.82 10.69 10.67
N VAL A 93 11.05 11.09 9.65
CA VAL A 93 9.92 10.29 9.13
C VAL A 93 10.40 8.92 8.63
N LEU A 94 11.47 8.91 7.83
CA LEU A 94 12.04 7.67 7.29
C LEU A 94 12.57 6.74 8.40
N GLU A 95 13.29 7.29 9.37
CA GLU A 95 13.84 6.50 10.48
C GLU A 95 12.74 5.95 11.39
N LYS A 96 11.70 6.74 11.69
CA LYS A 96 10.53 6.25 12.44
C LYS A 96 9.86 5.10 11.69
N PHE A 97 9.67 5.21 10.38
CA PHE A 97 9.03 4.16 9.58
C PHE A 97 9.87 2.89 9.50
N ARG A 98 11.20 3.02 9.43
CA ARG A 98 12.13 1.88 9.48
C ARG A 98 12.00 1.09 10.79
N GLN A 99 11.77 1.76 11.91
CA GLN A 99 11.54 1.09 13.19
C GLN A 99 10.24 0.28 13.20
N VAL A 100 9.19 0.79 12.53
CA VAL A 100 7.92 0.06 12.37
C VAL A 100 8.13 -1.22 11.56
N THR A 101 8.84 -1.15 10.43
CA THR A 101 9.06 -2.33 9.58
C THR A 101 9.91 -3.38 10.28
N VAL A 102 10.89 -2.98 11.09
CA VAL A 102 11.65 -3.90 11.95
C VAL A 102 10.74 -4.58 12.96
N ARG A 103 9.84 -3.85 13.63
CA ARG A 103 8.87 -4.44 14.58
C ARG A 103 7.92 -5.41 13.88
N TRP A 104 7.38 -5.05 12.71
CA TRP A 104 6.50 -5.91 11.92
C TRP A 104 7.14 -7.27 11.64
N ASN A 105 8.41 -7.26 11.19
CA ASN A 105 9.14 -8.49 10.89
C ASN A 105 9.37 -9.35 12.15
N GLN A 106 9.63 -8.74 13.30
CA GLN A 106 9.82 -9.48 14.57
C GLN A 106 8.53 -10.16 15.03
N MET A 107 7.39 -9.49 14.88
CA MET A 107 6.08 -10.02 15.26
C MET A 107 5.66 -11.22 14.41
N ASN A 108 5.90 -11.17 13.09
CA ASN A 108 5.56 -12.26 12.20
C ASN A 108 6.51 -13.48 12.30
N HIS A 109 7.71 -13.30 12.85
CA HIS A 109 8.71 -14.38 13.01
C HIS A 109 8.83 -14.94 14.44
N GLY A 110 7.87 -14.66 15.33
CA GLY A 110 7.78 -15.29 16.65
C GLY A 110 8.89 -14.89 17.63
N GLY A 111 9.49 -13.70 17.47
CA GLY A 111 10.43 -13.16 18.44
C GLY A 111 9.72 -12.89 19.77
N ALA A 112 10.29 -13.38 20.87
CA ALA A 112 9.77 -13.07 22.21
C ALA A 112 9.76 -11.55 22.43
N PRO A 113 8.65 -10.96 22.90
CA PRO A 113 8.64 -9.56 23.27
C PRO A 113 9.60 -9.38 24.44
N ASN A 114 10.59 -8.49 24.29
CA ASN A 114 11.35 -8.05 25.46
C ASN A 114 10.37 -7.33 26.39
N ASP A 115 10.33 -7.72 27.67
CA ASP A 115 9.41 -7.24 28.73
C ASP A 115 9.45 -5.71 28.98
N ASP A 116 10.29 -4.95 28.26
CA ASP A 116 10.38 -3.49 28.31
C ASP A 116 9.45 -2.74 27.32
N GLU A 117 8.62 -3.43 26.52
CA GLU A 117 7.72 -2.81 25.51
C GLU A 117 6.28 -2.53 26.01
N ALA A 118 6.01 -2.49 27.31
CA ALA A 118 4.70 -2.13 27.83
C ALA A 118 4.41 -0.62 27.65
N GLY A 119 3.80 -0.23 26.53
CA GLY A 119 3.31 1.14 26.28
C GLY A 119 3.59 1.72 24.89
N LYS A 120 4.08 0.92 23.93
CA LYS A 120 4.36 1.39 22.57
C LYS A 120 3.09 1.47 21.72
N ASP A 121 3.00 2.52 20.91
CA ASP A 121 1.94 2.73 19.93
C ASP A 121 1.88 1.52 18.96
N GLU A 122 0.84 0.69 19.11
CA GLU A 122 0.58 -0.49 18.29
C GLU A 122 -0.18 -0.16 16.99
N ARG A 123 -0.46 1.13 16.75
CA ARG A 123 -1.15 1.57 15.53
C ARG A 123 -0.38 1.17 14.28
N SER A 124 -1.13 0.90 13.22
CA SER A 124 -0.56 0.86 11.88
C SER A 124 0.10 2.19 11.57
N HIS A 125 1.26 2.15 10.91
CA HIS A 125 1.94 3.37 10.49
C HIS A 125 1.87 3.50 8.99
N MET A 126 1.49 4.69 8.53
CA MET A 126 1.30 4.98 7.12
C MET A 126 2.15 6.16 6.68
N ILE A 127 2.89 6.00 5.58
CA ILE A 127 3.48 7.12 4.85
C ILE A 127 2.63 7.43 3.63
N ILE A 128 2.20 8.69 3.48
CA ILE A 128 1.64 9.19 2.23
C ILE A 128 2.73 9.96 1.49
N VAL A 129 2.96 9.63 0.23
CA VAL A 129 4.11 10.16 -0.52
C VAL A 129 3.72 10.48 -1.95
N THR A 130 4.32 11.55 -2.49
CA THR A 130 4.28 11.79 -3.93
C THR A 130 5.45 11.11 -4.62
N ASP A 131 5.27 10.82 -5.90
CA ASP A 131 6.32 10.22 -6.73
C ASP A 131 7.65 11.00 -6.67
N ALA A 132 7.65 12.33 -6.57
CA ALA A 132 8.87 13.13 -6.51
C ALA A 132 9.70 12.91 -5.23
N CYS A 133 9.10 12.35 -4.18
CA CYS A 133 9.68 12.27 -2.84
C CYS A 133 10.01 10.84 -2.40
N LEU A 134 9.77 9.86 -3.28
CA LEU A 134 10.18 8.48 -3.07
C LEU A 134 11.71 8.39 -2.87
N PRO A 135 12.19 7.49 -1.99
CA PRO A 135 13.61 7.27 -1.80
C PRO A 135 14.36 7.00 -3.12
N LEU A 136 15.43 7.76 -3.35
CA LEU A 136 16.30 7.58 -4.52
C LEU A 136 17.38 6.54 -4.21
N LEU A 137 17.08 5.27 -4.47
CA LEU A 137 18.02 4.18 -4.17
C LEU A 137 19.35 4.32 -4.95
N ALA A 138 19.32 4.88 -6.15
CA ALA A 138 20.52 5.18 -6.93
C ALA A 138 21.46 6.20 -6.25
N SER A 139 20.93 7.01 -5.33
CA SER A 139 21.67 7.99 -4.53
C SER A 139 22.05 7.46 -3.14
N GLY A 140 21.85 6.17 -2.89
CA GLY A 140 22.20 5.51 -1.61
C GLY A 140 21.11 5.56 -0.55
N GLU A 141 19.90 6.03 -0.88
CA GLU A 141 18.77 5.94 0.03
C GLU A 141 18.26 4.50 0.19
N LEU A 142 17.57 4.23 1.30
CA LEU A 142 17.01 2.91 1.60
C LEU A 142 15.53 2.84 1.20
N SER A 143 15.09 1.64 0.81
CA SER A 143 13.67 1.36 0.59
C SER A 143 12.88 1.48 1.90
N LEU A 144 11.62 1.91 1.80
CA LEU A 144 10.71 1.99 2.94
C LEU A 144 10.36 0.61 3.50
N ASN A 145 10.44 -0.45 2.69
CA ASN A 145 10.12 -1.85 3.06
C ASN A 145 8.74 -2.01 3.73
N ALA A 146 7.74 -1.30 3.23
CA ALA A 146 6.36 -1.45 3.65
C ALA A 146 5.80 -2.82 3.25
N HIS A 147 4.86 -3.33 4.05
CA HIS A 147 4.17 -4.59 3.78
C HIS A 147 2.97 -4.39 2.85
N LEU A 148 2.36 -3.19 2.90
CA LEU A 148 1.27 -2.80 2.02
C LEU A 148 1.60 -1.50 1.29
N LEU A 149 1.58 -1.54 -0.04
CA LEU A 149 1.63 -0.37 -0.92
C LEU A 149 0.25 -0.14 -1.55
N ILE A 150 -0.33 1.03 -1.35
CA ILE A 150 -1.55 1.44 -2.04
C ILE A 150 -1.17 2.50 -3.08
N ASN A 151 -1.39 2.19 -4.35
CA ASN A 151 -1.35 3.19 -5.39
C ASN A 151 -2.71 3.89 -5.41
N TYR A 152 -2.79 5.06 -4.75
CA TYR A 152 -3.98 5.88 -4.82
C TYR A 152 -4.24 6.26 -6.27
N ASP A 153 -3.20 6.66 -7.01
CA ASP A 153 -3.30 6.79 -8.46
C ASP A 153 -2.53 5.70 -9.15
N LEU A 154 -3.17 5.08 -10.15
CA LEU A 154 -2.53 4.11 -10.99
C LEU A 154 -1.45 4.81 -11.85
N PRO A 155 -0.18 4.39 -11.76
CA PRO A 155 0.90 5.06 -12.49
C PRO A 155 0.73 4.96 -14.01
N ALA A 156 0.84 6.07 -14.73
CA ALA A 156 0.68 6.09 -16.19
C ALA A 156 1.76 5.32 -16.98
N LYS A 157 2.91 5.03 -16.34
CA LYS A 157 4.07 4.38 -16.97
C LYS A 157 4.56 3.23 -16.10
N LYS A 158 4.99 2.14 -16.75
CA LYS A 158 5.66 1.00 -16.11
C LYS A 158 6.85 1.42 -15.24
N GLU A 159 7.67 2.35 -15.70
CA GLU A 159 8.85 2.81 -14.96
C GLU A 159 8.47 3.41 -13.61
N THR A 160 7.41 4.24 -13.59
CA THR A 160 6.88 4.81 -12.35
C THR A 160 6.33 3.72 -11.43
N TYR A 161 5.57 2.77 -11.98
CA TYR A 161 5.07 1.62 -11.22
C TYR A 161 6.20 0.82 -10.59
N GLY A 162 7.21 0.42 -11.37
CA GLY A 162 8.38 -0.31 -10.88
C GLY A 162 9.17 0.45 -9.83
N ARG A 163 9.33 1.77 -10.00
CA ARG A 163 9.99 2.62 -9.00
C ARG A 163 9.24 2.67 -7.67
N ARG A 164 7.90 2.72 -7.69
CA ARG A 164 7.09 2.63 -6.47
C ARG A 164 7.30 1.29 -5.77
N LEU A 165 7.29 0.18 -6.50
CA LEU A 165 7.56 -1.15 -5.92
C LEU A 165 8.93 -1.20 -5.23
N VAL A 166 9.98 -0.82 -5.95
CA VAL A 166 11.36 -0.91 -5.47
C VAL A 166 11.63 0.03 -4.28
N ALA A 167 11.07 1.24 -4.30
CA ALA A 167 11.30 2.23 -3.25
C ALA A 167 10.43 2.01 -2.00
N CYS A 168 9.27 1.35 -2.14
CA CYS A 168 8.27 1.29 -1.07
C CYS A 168 8.08 -0.10 -0.47
N LEU A 169 8.16 -1.17 -1.26
CA LEU A 169 7.58 -2.46 -0.90
C LEU A 169 8.64 -3.51 -0.54
N THR A 170 8.35 -4.34 0.47
CA THR A 170 9.10 -5.58 0.75
C THR A 170 8.86 -6.66 -0.32
N ALA A 171 9.75 -7.66 -0.41
CA ALA A 171 9.71 -8.70 -1.45
C ALA A 171 8.44 -9.58 -1.41
N ASP A 172 7.88 -9.80 -0.23
CA ASP A 172 6.67 -10.60 0.03
C ASP A 172 5.42 -9.75 0.27
N GLY A 173 5.52 -8.44 0.00
CA GLY A 173 4.48 -7.46 0.28
C GLY A 173 3.29 -7.48 -0.67
N PHE A 174 2.34 -6.61 -0.39
CA PHE A 174 1.08 -6.47 -1.09
C PHE A 174 0.98 -5.13 -1.78
N VAL A 175 0.44 -5.12 -2.99
CA VAL A 175 0.17 -3.89 -3.74
C VAL A 175 -1.31 -3.83 -4.07
N ILE A 176 -1.98 -2.74 -3.71
CA ILE A 176 -3.37 -2.48 -4.09
C ILE A 176 -3.39 -1.26 -5.00
N ASN A 177 -3.91 -1.44 -6.21
CA ASN A 177 -4.08 -0.37 -7.18
C ASN A 177 -5.52 0.11 -7.18
N MET A 178 -5.76 1.38 -6.88
CA MET A 178 -7.08 1.99 -7.05
C MET A 178 -7.30 2.26 -8.55
N VAL A 179 -8.35 1.69 -9.13
CA VAL A 179 -8.60 1.77 -10.58
C VAL A 179 -9.99 2.33 -10.83
N VAL A 180 -10.07 3.52 -11.41
CA VAL A 180 -11.35 4.10 -11.83
C VAL A 180 -11.79 3.46 -13.15
N GLY A 181 -13.10 3.38 -13.44
CA GLY A 181 -13.63 2.68 -14.62
C GLY A 181 -13.00 3.04 -15.98
N GLY A 182 -12.42 4.24 -16.15
CA GLY A 182 -11.70 4.64 -17.36
C GLY A 182 -10.24 4.16 -17.47
N GLU A 183 -9.68 3.58 -16.41
CA GLU A 183 -8.25 3.26 -16.29
C GLU A 183 -7.93 1.78 -16.56
N VAL A 184 -8.92 0.96 -16.94
CA VAL A 184 -8.73 -0.49 -17.19
C VAL A 184 -7.70 -0.76 -18.28
N VAL A 185 -7.64 0.07 -19.32
CA VAL A 185 -6.63 -0.05 -20.39
C VAL A 185 -5.23 0.23 -19.85
N MET A 186 -5.10 1.20 -18.96
CA MET A 186 -3.83 1.55 -18.31
C MET A 186 -3.37 0.42 -17.38
N LEU A 187 -4.30 -0.18 -16.62
CA LEU A 187 -4.03 -1.34 -15.77
C LEU A 187 -3.44 -2.50 -16.58
N LYS A 188 -4.12 -2.88 -17.67
CA LYS A 188 -3.66 -3.96 -18.56
C LYS A 188 -2.31 -3.67 -19.20
N SER A 189 -2.07 -2.42 -19.60
CA SER A 189 -0.77 -2.00 -20.13
C SER A 189 0.36 -2.19 -19.11
N ILE A 190 0.13 -1.91 -17.82
CA ILE A 190 1.10 -2.13 -16.76
C ILE A 190 1.32 -3.64 -16.53
N GLU A 191 0.26 -4.44 -16.51
CA GLU A 191 0.34 -5.91 -16.38
C GLU A 191 1.19 -6.53 -17.49
N GLU A 192 0.84 -6.24 -18.74
CA GLU A 192 1.52 -6.77 -19.92
C GLU A 192 2.98 -6.32 -19.97
N SER A 193 3.22 -5.02 -19.79
CA SER A 193 4.58 -4.49 -19.86
C SER A 193 5.46 -4.96 -18.71
N SER A 194 4.90 -5.17 -17.51
CA SER A 194 5.64 -5.61 -16.32
C SER A 194 5.68 -7.13 -16.14
N ASN A 195 4.95 -7.88 -16.97
CA ASN A 195 4.78 -9.33 -16.87
C ASN A 195 4.32 -9.75 -15.46
N ILE A 196 3.31 -9.05 -14.93
CA ILE A 196 2.67 -9.32 -13.65
C ILE A 196 1.18 -9.57 -13.84
N VAL A 197 0.55 -10.22 -12.87
CA VAL A 197 -0.90 -10.45 -12.83
C VAL A 197 -1.47 -9.70 -11.64
N MET A 198 -2.42 -8.80 -11.89
CA MET A 198 -3.17 -8.09 -10.85
C MET A 198 -4.52 -8.75 -10.66
N GLN A 199 -4.78 -9.23 -9.45
CA GLN A 199 -6.05 -9.87 -9.11
C GLN A 199 -7.04 -8.84 -8.56
N GLU A 200 -8.33 -9.09 -8.71
CA GLU A 200 -9.33 -8.26 -8.01
C GLU A 200 -9.15 -8.43 -6.49
N MET A 201 -9.27 -7.33 -5.74
CA MET A 201 -9.08 -7.36 -4.29
C MET A 201 -10.12 -8.30 -3.64
N PRO A 202 -9.69 -9.29 -2.83
CA PRO A 202 -10.62 -10.17 -2.13
C PRO A 202 -11.36 -9.42 -1.02
N MET A 203 -12.59 -9.84 -0.73
CA MET A 203 -13.39 -9.27 0.38
C MET A 203 -12.70 -9.41 1.75
N GLN A 204 -11.94 -10.50 1.94
CA GLN A 204 -11.22 -10.80 3.18
C GLN A 204 -9.73 -10.42 3.07
N ILE A 205 -9.42 -9.19 2.63
CA ILE A 205 -8.04 -8.69 2.50
C ILE A 205 -7.24 -8.81 3.81
N LEU A 206 -7.90 -8.66 4.95
CA LEU A 206 -7.27 -8.80 6.26
C LEU A 206 -6.71 -10.18 6.53
N ASP A 207 -7.31 -11.24 6.00
CA ASP A 207 -6.89 -12.63 6.27
C ASP A 207 -5.64 -13.01 5.49
N ILE A 208 -5.31 -12.24 4.44
CA ILE A 208 -4.13 -12.48 3.63
C ILE A 208 -2.95 -11.58 3.99
N LEU A 209 -3.20 -10.35 4.48
CA LEU A 209 -2.18 -9.39 4.92
C LEU A 209 -1.42 -9.86 6.17
#